data_AF-A0AAW0PAN8-F1
#
_entry.id   AF-A0AAW0PAN8-F1
#
_cell.length_a   1.000
_cell.length_b   1.000
_cell.length_c   1.000
_cell.angle_alpha   90.00
_cell.angle_beta   90.00
_cell.angle_gamma   90.00
#
_symmetry.space_group_name_H-M   'P 1'
#
loop_
_entity.id
_entity.type
_entity.pdbx_description
1 polymer ?
#
loop_
_entity_poly.entity_id
_entity_poly.type
_entity_poly.pdbx_seq_one_letter_code
_entity_poly.pdbx_strand_id
1 'polypeptide(L)'
;MPNGRVPDTPVEVLVDLLKKAKDIATGNVSIPTELMDHLQRALDIASGLDDYLEKMTTPESDPLSELYKKTITHDWASVHKEGKTQFLLPKECITGHVEGQTLKTLVHMSQARRILEIGMFTGYGALSMAEALPDDGCLVALELEAYLKEFAQPIFDKSPHGKKIIVKIGSALDTLKELAKAGEQFDMVFIDADKPNYINYYRLILDNNLLRLRGVICVDNSLFKAKVYLKNVTDHNALALRDFNDFVAQDPRVEQVILPLRDGISVVRRVPVAVECSRIKANITDDDVFRGVKGRSILERMRLDGRVAYVTGAGQGIGRAFAHALGEAGANVAVVDIDPIKADTVVKELNLKGINGLAIKADISKSEDVQRMIDSIMSKWGAVHIACNNAGINMNSASEDTTLDEWDKTFSVNLRGTFLCCQAAGRVMLKQGYGKIINTASMASLIVPHPQKQLSYNTSKAGVVKLTQTLGTEWIDRGVRVNCISPGIVDTPLIHSESLEPLVQRWLSDIPAGRLAQVTDLQAAVVYLACDASDYMTGHNLVIEGGQSLW
;
A
#
# COMPACT_ATOMS: atom_id res chain seq x y z
N MET A 1 -4.20 8.99 43.39
CA MET A 1 -5.30 9.91 43.03
C MET A 1 -5.28 11.03 44.07
N PRO A 2 -4.89 12.26 43.70
CA PRO A 2 -5.10 13.41 44.58
C PRO A 2 -6.59 13.53 44.92
N ASN A 3 -6.90 13.91 46.16
CA ASN A 3 -8.26 13.99 46.69
C ASN A 3 -9.15 14.86 45.79
N GLY A 4 -10.11 14.26 45.08
CA GLY A 4 -11.14 14.98 44.31
C GLY A 4 -11.22 14.70 42.81
N ARG A 5 -10.30 13.92 42.21
CA ARG A 5 -10.40 13.55 40.78
C ARG A 5 -11.53 12.53 40.56
N VAL A 6 -12.47 12.82 39.67
CA VAL A 6 -13.51 11.87 39.25
C VAL A 6 -12.88 10.82 38.33
N PRO A 7 -13.06 9.52 38.60
CA PRO A 7 -12.57 8.46 37.71
C PRO A 7 -13.13 8.58 36.30
N ASP A 8 -12.27 8.37 35.31
CA ASP A 8 -12.53 8.67 33.91
C ASP A 8 -12.39 7.45 32.99
N THR A 9 -11.79 6.36 33.47
CA THR A 9 -11.68 5.09 32.71
C THR A 9 -12.28 3.93 33.52
N PRO A 10 -12.58 2.76 32.91
CA PRO A 10 -13.01 1.57 33.63
C PRO A 10 -12.02 1.15 34.72
N VAL A 11 -10.72 1.31 34.45
CA VAL A 11 -9.63 0.98 35.38
C VAL A 11 -9.59 1.97 36.55
N GLU A 12 -9.72 3.28 36.28
CA GLU A 12 -9.77 4.28 37.34
C GLU A 12 -10.99 4.08 38.26
N VAL A 13 -12.16 3.72 37.70
CA VAL A 13 -13.37 3.38 38.47
C VAL A 13 -13.11 2.14 39.34
N LEU A 14 -12.48 1.11 38.78
CA LEU A 14 -12.11 -0.10 39.54
C LEU A 14 -11.16 0.23 40.70
N VAL A 15 -10.16 1.07 40.46
CA VAL A 15 -9.21 1.52 41.50
C VAL A 15 -9.92 2.28 42.62
N ASP A 16 -10.85 3.18 42.29
CA ASP A 16 -11.63 3.92 43.30
C ASP A 16 -12.49 2.98 44.17
N LEU A 17 -13.19 2.03 43.54
CA LEU A 17 -13.99 1.03 44.26
C LEU A 17 -13.14 0.11 45.14
N LEU A 18 -11.99 -0.36 44.64
CA LEU A 18 -11.07 -1.19 45.41
C LEU A 18 -10.47 -0.46 46.61
N LYS A 19 -10.15 0.85 46.46
CA LYS A 19 -9.71 1.69 47.58
C LYS A 19 -10.79 1.78 48.65
N LYS A 20 -12.01 2.13 48.27
CA LYS A 20 -13.16 2.20 49.20
C LYS A 20 -13.39 0.87 49.91
N ALA A 21 -13.35 -0.24 49.18
CA ALA A 21 -13.52 -1.57 49.76
C ALA A 21 -12.40 -1.92 50.75
N LYS A 22 -11.15 -1.61 50.40
CA LYS A 22 -9.99 -1.81 51.27
C LYS A 22 -10.06 -0.93 52.52
N ASP A 23 -10.48 0.33 52.40
CA ASP A 23 -10.62 1.24 53.54
C ASP A 23 -11.67 0.74 54.53
N ILE A 24 -12.82 0.25 54.02
CA ILE A 24 -13.87 -0.38 54.84
C ILE A 24 -13.33 -1.63 55.53
N ALA A 25 -12.61 -2.50 54.81
CA ALA A 25 -12.07 -3.74 55.36
C ALA A 25 -10.99 -3.49 56.43
N THR A 26 -10.14 -2.48 56.23
CA THR A 26 -9.10 -2.08 57.20
C THR A 26 -9.69 -1.59 58.52
N GLY A 27 -10.90 -1.01 58.49
CA GLY A 27 -11.62 -0.54 59.68
C GLY A 27 -12.24 -1.65 60.54
N ASN A 28 -12.14 -2.93 60.15
CA ASN A 28 -12.81 -4.04 60.83
C ASN A 28 -11.84 -5.17 61.22
N VAL A 29 -11.67 -5.38 62.53
CA VAL A 29 -10.71 -6.35 63.13
C VAL A 29 -11.09 -7.82 62.84
N SER A 30 -12.32 -8.09 62.37
CA SER A 30 -12.80 -9.45 62.10
C SER A 30 -12.60 -9.91 60.65
N ILE A 31 -11.93 -9.13 59.80
CA ILE A 31 -11.72 -9.47 58.39
C ILE A 31 -10.52 -10.43 58.23
N PRO A 32 -10.66 -11.54 57.49
CA PRO A 32 -9.55 -12.45 57.22
C PRO A 32 -8.40 -11.77 56.48
N THR A 33 -7.15 -12.02 56.89
CA THR A 33 -5.94 -11.49 56.23
C THR A 33 -5.89 -11.82 54.74
N GLU A 34 -6.35 -13.01 54.35
CA GLU A 34 -6.41 -13.43 52.95
C GLU A 34 -7.27 -12.51 52.08
N LEU A 35 -8.40 -12.01 52.61
CA LEU A 35 -9.24 -11.04 51.91
C LEU A 35 -8.53 -9.69 51.74
N MET A 36 -7.84 -9.23 52.78
CA MET A 36 -7.04 -8.00 52.72
C MET A 36 -5.93 -8.10 51.68
N ASP A 37 -5.24 -9.25 51.62
CA ASP A 37 -4.18 -9.50 50.64
C ASP A 37 -4.74 -9.54 49.21
N HIS A 38 -5.90 -10.16 48.99
CA HIS A 38 -6.56 -10.16 47.68
C HIS A 38 -7.00 -8.76 47.24
N LEU A 39 -7.59 -7.97 48.15
CA LEU A 39 -7.97 -6.57 47.86
C LEU A 39 -6.74 -5.72 47.53
N GLN A 40 -5.65 -5.89 48.27
CA GLN A 40 -4.40 -5.19 48.01
C GLN A 40 -3.83 -5.57 46.63
N ARG A 41 -3.74 -6.87 46.32
CA ARG A 41 -3.23 -7.34 45.02
C ARG A 41 -4.08 -6.86 43.86
N ALA A 42 -5.41 -6.89 43.99
CA ALA A 42 -6.31 -6.36 42.97
C ALA A 42 -6.09 -4.85 42.74
N LEU A 43 -5.93 -4.10 43.84
CA LEU A 43 -5.66 -2.66 43.78
C LEU A 43 -4.31 -2.38 43.12
N ASP A 44 -3.26 -3.14 43.44
CA ASP A 44 -1.92 -2.97 42.85
C ASP A 44 -1.94 -3.24 41.34
N ILE A 45 -2.61 -4.33 40.92
CA ILE A 45 -2.77 -4.66 39.50
C ILE A 45 -3.50 -3.53 38.77
N ALA A 46 -4.64 -3.09 39.30
CA ALA A 46 -5.47 -2.10 38.63
C ALA A 46 -4.80 -0.71 38.61
N SER A 47 -4.21 -0.28 39.73
CA SER A 47 -3.60 1.05 39.84
C SER A 47 -2.25 1.17 39.14
N GLY A 48 -1.53 0.06 38.92
CA GLY A 48 -0.27 0.06 38.20
C GLY A 48 -0.39 0.08 36.68
N LEU A 49 -1.57 -0.22 36.12
CA LEU A 49 -1.74 -0.40 34.67
C LEU A 49 -1.52 0.91 33.89
N ASP A 50 -2.24 1.98 34.23
CA ASP A 50 -2.17 3.24 33.47
C ASP A 50 -0.76 3.86 33.53
N ASP A 51 -0.14 3.89 34.72
CA ASP A 51 1.24 4.37 34.89
C ASP A 51 2.25 3.55 34.07
N TYR A 52 2.04 2.22 33.98
CA TYR A 52 2.86 1.35 33.15
C TYR A 52 2.69 1.67 31.66
N LEU A 53 1.45 1.81 31.19
CA LEU A 53 1.15 2.14 29.79
C LEU A 53 1.72 3.51 29.40
N GLU A 54 1.55 4.52 30.24
CA GLU A 54 2.11 5.85 30.05
C GLU A 54 3.65 5.80 29.92
N LYS A 55 4.30 5.04 30.80
CA LYS A 55 5.77 4.92 30.82
C LYS A 55 6.33 4.13 29.64
N MET A 56 5.61 3.10 29.18
CA MET A 56 6.07 2.23 28.09
C MET A 56 5.69 2.75 26.70
N THR A 57 4.75 3.70 26.63
CA THR A 57 4.38 4.36 25.37
C THR A 57 5.44 5.39 24.98
N THR A 58 5.77 5.46 23.68
CA THR A 58 6.72 6.44 23.15
C THR A 58 6.26 7.86 23.47
N PRO A 59 7.14 8.72 24.03
CA PRO A 59 6.77 10.08 24.41
C PRO A 59 6.10 10.88 23.29
N GLU A 60 5.16 11.74 23.69
CA GLU A 60 4.57 12.79 22.87
C GLU A 60 5.61 13.82 22.39
N SER A 61 5.27 14.55 21.32
CA SER A 61 6.08 15.66 20.81
C SER A 61 6.02 16.88 21.73
N ASP A 62 6.98 17.80 21.61
CA ASP A 62 6.97 19.04 22.38
C ASP A 62 5.68 19.86 22.19
N PRO A 63 5.14 20.05 20.95
CA PRO A 63 3.85 20.70 20.76
C PRO A 63 2.67 20.00 21.46
N LEU A 64 2.62 18.66 21.44
CA LEU A 64 1.58 17.90 22.14
C LEU A 64 1.68 18.08 23.65
N SER A 65 2.90 18.02 24.20
CA SER A 65 3.12 18.23 25.64
C SER A 65 2.77 19.65 26.07
N GLU A 66 3.09 20.66 25.25
CA GLU A 66 2.66 22.05 25.48
C GLU A 66 1.14 22.15 25.48
N LEU A 67 0.46 21.52 24.51
CA LEU A 67 -1.01 21.55 24.40
C LEU A 67 -1.70 20.86 25.56
N TYR A 68 -1.17 19.72 26.01
CA TYR A 68 -1.65 19.02 27.19
C TYR A 68 -1.54 19.90 28.43
N LYS A 69 -0.35 20.44 28.71
CA LYS A 69 -0.11 21.34 29.85
C LYS A 69 -1.00 22.57 29.81
N LYS A 70 -1.15 23.18 28.64
CA LYS A 70 -2.03 24.33 28.44
C LYS A 70 -3.48 23.96 28.75
N THR A 71 -3.97 22.82 28.28
CA THR A 71 -5.35 22.35 28.50
C THR A 71 -5.66 22.13 29.99
N ILE A 72 -4.77 21.44 30.72
CA ILE A 72 -5.00 21.12 32.14
C ILE A 72 -4.87 22.34 33.07
N THR A 73 -4.03 23.31 32.70
CA THR A 73 -3.80 24.52 33.51
C THR A 73 -4.79 25.64 33.20
N HIS A 74 -5.46 25.60 32.04
CA HIS A 74 -6.43 26.62 31.64
C HIS A 74 -7.64 26.69 32.57
N ASP A 75 -8.11 27.91 32.83
CA ASP A 75 -9.28 28.16 33.67
C ASP A 75 -10.57 28.16 32.82
N TRP A 76 -11.06 26.97 32.52
CA TRP A 76 -12.29 26.77 31.75
C TRP A 76 -13.54 27.34 32.43
N ALA A 77 -13.53 27.44 33.76
CA ALA A 77 -14.65 28.02 34.50
C ALA A 77 -14.75 29.52 34.27
N SER A 78 -13.62 30.24 34.27
CA SER A 78 -13.60 31.68 33.94
C SER A 78 -14.00 31.91 32.48
N VAL A 79 -13.46 31.14 31.54
CA VAL A 79 -13.77 31.25 30.11
C VAL A 79 -15.27 31.07 29.84
N HIS A 80 -15.89 30.07 30.46
CA HIS A 80 -17.33 29.85 30.32
C HIS A 80 -18.14 30.96 30.97
N LYS A 81 -17.76 31.41 32.17
CA LYS A 81 -18.41 32.54 32.87
C LYS A 81 -18.34 33.85 32.08
N GLU A 82 -17.26 34.05 31.32
CA GLU A 82 -17.06 35.18 30.41
C GLU A 82 -17.83 35.04 29.09
N GLY A 83 -18.53 33.91 28.87
CA GLY A 83 -19.35 33.67 27.68
C GLY A 83 -18.55 33.35 26.41
N LYS A 84 -17.26 33.02 26.54
CA LYS A 84 -16.39 32.65 25.40
C LYS A 84 -16.66 31.24 24.87
N THR A 85 -17.21 30.37 25.70
CA THR A 85 -17.66 29.01 25.32
C THR A 85 -19.12 28.83 25.72
N GLN A 86 -19.88 28.12 24.88
CA GLN A 86 -21.28 27.78 25.15
C GLN A 86 -21.40 26.79 26.31
N PHE A 87 -20.43 25.88 26.45
CA PHE A 87 -20.40 24.87 27.50
C PHE A 87 -19.25 25.08 28.48
N LEU A 88 -19.44 24.59 29.71
CA LEU A 88 -18.34 24.41 30.64
C LEU A 88 -17.52 23.19 30.21
N LEU A 89 -16.27 23.43 29.85
CA LEU A 89 -15.39 22.42 29.28
C LEU A 89 -14.59 21.70 30.39
N PRO A 90 -14.76 20.37 30.57
CA PRO A 90 -14.00 19.61 31.55
C PRO A 90 -12.54 19.48 31.13
N LYS A 91 -11.62 19.51 32.10
CA LYS A 91 -10.19 19.32 31.85
C LYS A 91 -9.87 17.88 31.46
N GLU A 92 -10.74 16.97 31.84
CA GLU A 92 -10.66 15.52 31.66
C GLU A 92 -10.99 15.10 30.22
N CYS A 93 -11.61 15.96 29.40
CA CYS A 93 -12.00 15.65 28.01
C CYS A 93 -10.84 15.69 26.99
N ILE A 94 -9.60 15.47 27.42
CA ILE A 94 -8.43 15.42 26.53
C ILE A 94 -8.06 13.96 26.24
N THR A 95 -7.88 13.65 24.95
CA THR A 95 -7.40 12.35 24.43
C THR A 95 -6.19 11.82 25.23
N GLY A 96 -5.19 12.68 25.46
CA GLY A 96 -4.02 12.34 26.26
C GLY A 96 -3.02 11.42 25.54
N HIS A 97 -1.91 11.13 26.22
CA HIS A 97 -0.69 10.59 25.62
C HIS A 97 -0.86 9.20 24.99
N VAL A 98 -1.32 8.21 25.76
CA VAL A 98 -1.43 6.81 25.27
C VAL A 98 -2.40 6.69 24.11
N GLU A 99 -3.54 7.39 24.18
CA GLU A 99 -4.54 7.38 23.12
C GLU A 99 -4.07 8.15 21.88
N GLY A 100 -3.45 9.31 22.04
CA GLY A 100 -2.87 10.07 20.92
C GLY A 100 -1.83 9.26 20.15
N GLN A 101 -0.95 8.54 20.84
CA GLN A 101 0.02 7.63 20.20
C GLN A 101 -0.64 6.43 19.52
N THR A 102 -1.76 5.95 20.05
CA THR A 102 -2.56 4.91 19.42
C THR A 102 -3.17 5.41 18.10
N LEU A 103 -3.81 6.59 18.11
CA LEU A 103 -4.34 7.21 16.90
C LEU A 103 -3.24 7.47 15.85
N LYS A 104 -2.09 7.99 16.28
CA LYS A 104 -0.91 8.19 15.43
C LYS A 104 -0.46 6.88 14.76
N THR A 105 -0.39 5.79 15.51
CA THR A 105 -0.02 4.47 15.00
C THR A 105 -1.05 3.93 14.01
N LEU A 106 -2.35 4.12 14.28
CA LEU A 106 -3.43 3.71 13.38
C LEU A 106 -3.40 4.47 12.05
N VAL A 107 -3.05 5.77 12.06
CA VAL A 107 -2.84 6.56 10.83
C VAL A 107 -1.68 5.98 10.00
N HIS A 108 -0.56 5.62 10.63
CA HIS A 108 0.55 4.97 9.93
C HIS A 108 0.16 3.59 9.36
N MET A 109 -0.55 2.76 10.12
CA MET A 109 -0.95 1.43 9.66
C MET A 109 -1.96 1.49 8.52
N SER A 110 -2.89 2.45 8.57
CA SER A 110 -3.90 2.65 7.51
C SER A 110 -3.36 3.38 6.29
N GLN A 111 -2.16 3.98 6.38
CA GLN A 111 -1.59 4.84 5.34
C GLN A 111 -2.55 5.98 4.96
N ALA A 112 -3.29 6.50 5.94
CA ALA A 112 -4.27 7.55 5.71
C ALA A 112 -3.58 8.83 5.21
N ARG A 113 -4.23 9.50 4.25
CA ARG A 113 -3.80 10.80 3.73
C ARG A 113 -4.81 11.89 4.05
N ARG A 114 -6.08 11.51 4.19
CA ARG A 114 -7.18 12.39 4.57
C ARG A 114 -7.91 11.87 5.79
N ILE A 115 -7.94 12.68 6.85
CA ILE A 115 -8.59 12.34 8.11
C ILE A 115 -9.74 13.32 8.36
N LEU A 116 -10.84 12.79 8.88
CA LEU A 116 -11.93 13.59 9.44
C LEU A 116 -12.00 13.35 10.94
N GLU A 117 -11.94 14.41 11.73
CA GLU A 117 -12.13 14.35 13.18
C GLU A 117 -13.44 15.05 13.53
N ILE A 118 -14.33 14.35 14.22
CA ILE A 118 -15.62 14.86 14.67
C ILE A 118 -15.51 15.10 16.17
N GLY A 119 -15.39 16.37 16.56
CA GLY A 119 -15.10 16.80 17.92
C GLY A 119 -13.59 16.92 18.17
N MET A 120 -13.05 18.12 17.93
CA MET A 120 -11.62 18.40 18.08
C MET A 120 -11.22 18.66 19.54
N PHE A 121 -12.12 19.31 20.29
CA PHE A 121 -11.84 19.88 21.58
C PHE A 121 -10.61 20.81 21.53
N THR A 122 -9.62 20.62 22.41
CA THR A 122 -8.39 21.43 22.41
C THR A 122 -7.39 21.06 21.31
N GLY A 123 -7.65 19.99 20.53
CA GLY A 123 -6.83 19.65 19.35
C GLY A 123 -5.68 18.68 19.60
N TYR A 124 -5.62 18.01 20.76
CA TYR A 124 -4.57 17.02 21.05
C TYR A 124 -4.65 15.80 20.11
N GLY A 125 -5.85 15.23 19.93
CA GLY A 125 -6.11 14.15 18.98
C GLY A 125 -5.79 14.57 17.54
N ALA A 126 -6.31 15.73 17.11
CA ALA A 126 -6.01 16.38 15.83
C ALA A 126 -4.52 16.42 15.52
N LEU A 127 -3.72 16.94 16.46
CA LEU A 127 -2.29 17.09 16.26
C LEU A 127 -1.55 15.76 16.25
N SER A 128 -1.94 14.82 17.12
CA SER A 128 -1.36 13.47 17.16
C SER A 128 -1.56 12.73 15.84
N MET A 129 -2.75 12.81 15.25
CA MET A 129 -3.04 12.25 13.93
C MET A 129 -2.32 12.99 12.80
N ALA A 130 -2.24 14.32 12.85
CA ALA A 130 -1.55 15.13 11.83
C ALA A 130 -0.03 14.86 11.76
N GLU A 131 0.60 14.51 12.88
CA GLU A 131 2.01 14.10 12.91
C GLU A 131 2.31 12.83 12.11
N ALA A 132 1.33 11.92 11.97
CA ALA A 132 1.49 10.68 11.22
C ALA A 132 1.19 10.82 9.71
N LEU A 133 0.48 11.89 9.31
CA LEU A 133 0.13 12.11 7.91
C LEU A 133 1.37 12.39 7.05
N PRO A 134 1.37 12.03 5.75
CA PRO A 134 2.39 12.49 4.82
C PRO A 134 2.39 14.03 4.70
N ASP A 135 3.41 14.61 4.08
CA ASP A 135 3.56 16.08 3.99
C ASP A 135 2.41 16.77 3.25
N ASP A 136 1.80 16.08 2.29
CA ASP A 136 0.64 16.52 1.53
C ASP A 136 -0.70 15.97 2.09
N GLY A 137 -0.67 15.37 3.28
CA GLY A 137 -1.85 14.90 3.98
C GLY A 137 -2.63 16.05 4.63
N CYS A 138 -3.91 15.79 4.92
CA CYS A 138 -4.82 16.76 5.51
C CYS A 138 -5.75 16.11 6.55
N LEU A 139 -5.94 16.80 7.67
CA LEU A 139 -6.93 16.49 8.69
C LEU A 139 -7.97 17.61 8.74
N VAL A 140 -9.25 17.25 8.62
CA VAL A 140 -10.38 18.17 8.78
C VAL A 140 -10.98 17.93 10.16
N ALA A 141 -10.83 18.88 11.07
CA ALA A 141 -11.37 18.81 12.41
C ALA A 141 -12.66 19.62 12.51
N LEU A 142 -13.73 18.98 12.98
CA LEU A 142 -15.02 19.62 13.23
C LEU A 142 -15.08 20.05 14.69
N GLU A 143 -15.31 21.35 14.90
CA GLU A 143 -15.39 21.92 16.24
C GLU A 143 -16.60 22.84 16.36
N LEU A 144 -17.30 22.79 17.48
CA LEU A 144 -18.48 23.62 17.73
C LEU A 144 -18.08 24.97 18.34
N GLU A 145 -17.10 24.98 19.24
CA GLU A 145 -16.67 26.15 20.01
C GLU A 145 -15.56 26.90 19.27
N ALA A 146 -15.86 28.07 18.69
CA ALA A 146 -14.87 28.90 17.99
C ALA A 146 -13.63 29.22 18.85
N TYR A 147 -13.82 29.38 20.16
CA TYR A 147 -12.74 29.62 21.12
C TYR A 147 -11.71 28.50 21.17
N LEU A 148 -12.11 27.24 20.96
CA LEU A 148 -11.18 26.11 21.00
C LEU A 148 -10.23 26.08 19.80
N LYS A 149 -10.66 26.58 18.64
CA LYS A 149 -9.78 26.84 17.51
C LYS A 149 -8.74 27.91 17.86
N GLU A 150 -9.16 29.03 18.43
CA GLU A 150 -8.25 30.10 18.87
C GLU A 150 -7.27 29.62 19.94
N PHE A 151 -7.73 28.72 20.81
CA PHE A 151 -6.91 28.12 21.86
C PHE A 151 -5.81 27.22 21.29
N ALA A 152 -6.12 26.38 20.30
CA ALA A 152 -5.20 25.40 19.71
C ALA A 152 -4.24 26.01 18.68
N GLN A 153 -4.70 27.03 17.93
CA GLN A 153 -3.98 27.59 16.78
C GLN A 153 -2.52 27.99 17.07
N PRO A 154 -2.18 28.67 18.18
CA PRO A 154 -0.79 29.04 18.45
C PRO A 154 0.17 27.85 18.60
N ILE A 155 -0.35 26.68 18.97
CA ILE A 155 0.44 25.45 19.09
C ILE A 155 0.52 24.74 17.73
N PHE A 156 -0.58 24.74 16.97
CA PHE A 156 -0.56 24.26 15.58
C PHE A 156 0.46 25.04 14.74
N ASP A 157 0.51 26.37 14.87
CA ASP A 157 1.44 27.23 14.12
C ASP A 157 2.92 26.93 14.42
N LYS A 158 3.22 26.47 15.64
CA LYS A 158 4.58 26.06 16.05
C LYS A 158 4.93 24.65 15.56
N SER A 159 3.95 23.79 15.37
CA SER A 159 4.17 22.42 14.93
C SER A 159 4.42 22.38 13.42
N PRO A 160 5.44 21.64 12.93
CA PRO A 160 5.61 21.42 11.49
C PRO A 160 4.42 20.71 10.83
N HIS A 161 3.55 20.09 11.64
CA HIS A 161 2.37 19.35 11.21
C HIS A 161 1.07 20.13 11.33
N GLY A 162 1.04 21.27 12.04
CA GLY A 162 -0.21 22.01 12.27
C GLY A 162 -0.84 22.57 10.98
N LYS A 163 -0.03 22.86 9.95
CA LYS A 163 -0.52 23.25 8.61
C LYS A 163 -1.42 22.20 7.93
N LYS A 164 -1.37 20.94 8.39
CA LYS A 164 -2.19 19.85 7.87
C LYS A 164 -3.60 19.86 8.46
N ILE A 165 -3.83 20.60 9.54
CA ILE A 165 -5.09 20.63 10.30
C ILE A 165 -5.97 21.80 9.82
N ILE A 166 -7.17 21.47 9.38
CA ILE A 166 -8.19 22.44 8.95
C ILE A 166 -9.36 22.35 9.92
N VAL A 167 -9.52 23.38 10.75
CA VAL A 167 -10.61 23.46 11.74
C VAL A 167 -11.84 24.14 11.12
N LYS A 168 -12.94 23.39 11.01
CA LYS A 168 -14.26 23.87 10.57
C LYS A 168 -15.16 24.09 11.79
N ILE A 169 -15.56 25.34 11.99
CA ILE A 169 -16.46 25.72 13.08
C ILE A 169 -17.91 25.54 12.68
N GLY A 170 -18.68 24.80 13.47
CA GLY A 170 -20.13 24.65 13.29
C GLY A 170 -20.68 23.32 13.77
N SER A 171 -21.96 23.09 13.48
CA SER A 171 -22.62 21.81 13.70
C SER A 171 -21.91 20.69 12.95
N ALA A 172 -21.49 19.64 13.65
CA ALA A 172 -20.84 18.49 13.03
C ALA A 172 -21.75 17.83 11.98
N LEU A 173 -23.04 17.63 12.30
CA LEU A 173 -24.01 17.03 11.37
C LEU A 173 -24.16 17.84 10.09
N ASP A 174 -24.21 19.17 10.18
CA ASP A 174 -24.40 20.02 8.99
C ASP A 174 -23.11 20.09 8.17
N THR A 175 -21.97 20.19 8.84
CA THR A 175 -20.67 20.15 8.16
C THR A 175 -20.45 18.83 7.43
N LEU A 176 -20.84 17.69 8.02
CA LEU A 176 -20.76 16.41 7.33
C LEU A 176 -21.67 16.34 6.09
N LYS A 177 -22.87 16.94 6.13
CA LYS A 177 -23.74 17.05 4.93
C LYS A 177 -23.09 17.91 3.85
N GLU A 178 -22.43 19.00 4.23
CA GLU A 178 -21.69 19.84 3.29
C GLU A 178 -20.51 19.09 2.65
N LEU A 179 -19.73 18.38 3.45
CA LEU A 179 -18.63 17.53 2.98
C LEU A 179 -19.15 16.45 2.02
N ALA A 180 -20.27 15.80 2.35
CA ALA A 180 -20.92 14.81 1.50
C ALA A 180 -21.38 15.41 0.16
N LYS A 181 -22.01 16.59 0.21
CA LYS A 181 -22.45 17.33 -0.99
C LYS A 181 -21.27 17.77 -1.86
N ALA A 182 -20.13 18.08 -1.26
CA ALA A 182 -18.88 18.39 -1.95
C ALA A 182 -18.17 17.15 -2.51
N GLY A 183 -18.66 15.94 -2.22
CA GLY A 183 -18.05 14.68 -2.66
C GLY A 183 -16.74 14.37 -1.93
N GLU A 184 -16.53 14.94 -0.75
CA GLU A 184 -15.33 14.71 0.05
C GLU A 184 -15.28 13.27 0.56
N GLN A 185 -14.07 12.72 0.67
CA GLN A 185 -13.85 11.38 1.18
C GLN A 185 -12.58 11.32 2.04
N PHE A 186 -12.62 10.43 3.03
CA PHE A 186 -11.59 10.28 4.05
C PHE A 186 -11.11 8.83 4.13
N ASP A 187 -9.81 8.67 4.38
CA ASP A 187 -9.17 7.38 4.63
C ASP A 187 -9.38 6.93 6.08
N MET A 188 -9.51 7.90 7.00
CA MET A 188 -9.80 7.63 8.41
C MET A 188 -10.78 8.68 8.97
N VAL A 189 -11.69 8.24 9.83
CA VAL A 189 -12.60 9.12 10.57
C VAL A 189 -12.44 8.85 12.07
N PHE A 190 -12.28 9.89 12.87
CA PHE A 190 -12.29 9.81 14.33
C PHE A 190 -13.56 10.46 14.87
N ILE A 191 -14.29 9.77 15.75
CA ILE A 191 -15.53 10.25 16.35
C ILE A 191 -15.32 10.40 17.86
N ASP A 192 -15.22 11.64 18.31
CA ASP A 192 -15.22 12.02 19.73
C ASP A 192 -15.98 13.34 19.97
N ALA A 193 -17.31 13.28 19.85
CA ALA A 193 -18.19 14.44 20.02
C ALA A 193 -19.28 14.15 21.05
N ASP A 194 -20.48 14.68 20.83
CA ASP A 194 -21.65 14.43 21.67
C ASP A 194 -22.21 13.02 21.43
N LYS A 195 -22.21 12.23 22.51
CA LYS A 195 -22.51 10.79 22.48
C LYS A 195 -23.89 10.45 21.91
N PRO A 196 -24.98 11.22 22.18
CA PRO A 196 -26.29 10.96 21.61
C PRO A 196 -26.36 10.98 20.08
N ASN A 197 -25.43 11.65 19.39
CA ASN A 197 -25.41 11.74 17.93
C ASN A 197 -24.45 10.76 17.23
N TYR A 198 -23.76 9.89 17.96
CA TYR A 198 -22.78 8.95 17.37
C TYR A 198 -23.36 8.09 16.24
N ILE A 199 -24.57 7.56 16.43
CA ILE A 199 -25.28 6.79 15.39
C ILE A 199 -25.54 7.65 14.15
N ASN A 200 -25.90 8.93 14.33
CA ASN A 200 -26.19 9.85 13.23
C ASN A 200 -24.91 10.19 12.46
N TYR A 201 -23.80 10.44 13.15
CA TYR A 201 -22.49 10.65 12.52
C TYR A 201 -22.08 9.42 11.70
N TYR A 202 -22.10 8.25 12.32
CA TYR A 202 -21.75 6.99 11.68
C TYR A 202 -22.57 6.68 10.44
N ARG A 203 -23.91 6.82 10.52
CA ARG A 203 -24.80 6.65 9.36
C ARG A 203 -24.46 7.62 8.25
N LEU A 204 -24.31 8.90 8.57
CA LEU A 204 -24.07 9.91 7.56
C LEU A 204 -22.72 9.69 6.86
N ILE A 205 -21.70 9.24 7.60
CA ILE A 205 -20.40 8.84 7.05
C ILE A 205 -20.53 7.68 6.06
N LEU A 206 -21.21 6.60 6.47
CA LEU A 206 -21.29 5.39 5.64
C LEU A 206 -22.23 5.54 4.46
N ASP A 207 -23.40 6.16 4.66
CA ASP A 207 -24.48 6.28 3.68
C ASP A 207 -24.13 7.29 2.58
N ASN A 208 -23.28 8.27 2.87
CA ASN A 208 -22.86 9.30 1.90
C ASN A 208 -21.42 9.10 1.39
N ASN A 209 -20.83 7.93 1.60
CA ASN A 209 -19.49 7.57 1.13
C ASN A 209 -18.38 8.54 1.59
N LEU A 210 -18.54 9.16 2.76
CA LEU A 210 -17.47 9.99 3.36
C LEU A 210 -16.28 9.12 3.78
N LEU A 211 -16.51 7.84 4.09
CA LEU A 211 -15.44 6.87 4.32
C LEU A 211 -15.15 6.08 3.04
N ARG A 212 -13.88 6.11 2.59
CA ARG A 212 -13.39 5.29 1.47
C ARG A 212 -13.55 3.80 1.74
N LEU A 213 -13.54 3.00 0.67
CA LEU A 213 -13.77 1.55 0.77
C LEU A 213 -12.78 0.83 1.71
N ARG A 214 -11.51 1.24 1.71
CA ARG A 214 -10.47 0.71 2.60
C ARG A 214 -10.27 1.57 3.86
N GLY A 215 -11.14 2.54 4.10
CA GLY A 215 -11.02 3.45 5.22
C GLY A 215 -11.45 2.82 6.55
N VAL A 216 -11.03 3.47 7.64
CA VAL A 216 -11.29 3.05 9.02
C VAL A 216 -12.01 4.15 9.80
N ILE A 217 -12.97 3.79 10.64
CA ILE A 217 -13.56 4.69 11.64
C ILE A 217 -13.03 4.29 13.01
N CYS A 218 -12.46 5.24 13.73
CA CYS A 218 -12.12 5.12 15.13
C CYS A 218 -13.14 5.88 15.97
N VAL A 219 -13.69 5.25 17.01
CA VAL A 219 -14.71 5.86 17.86
C VAL A 219 -14.28 5.76 19.31
N ASP A 220 -14.15 6.91 19.96
CA ASP A 220 -13.74 7.00 21.35
C ASP A 220 -14.90 6.73 22.31
N ASN A 221 -14.59 6.47 23.59
CA ASN A 221 -15.51 6.26 24.70
C ASN A 221 -16.37 4.99 24.57
N SER A 222 -15.86 3.96 23.88
CA SER A 222 -16.61 2.73 23.63
C SER A 222 -16.90 1.92 24.91
N LEU A 223 -16.21 2.18 26.03
CA LEU A 223 -16.43 1.56 27.34
C LEU A 223 -17.01 2.53 28.40
N PHE A 224 -16.91 3.84 28.18
CA PHE A 224 -17.48 4.95 28.94
C PHE A 224 -17.58 4.76 30.47
N LYS A 225 -16.46 4.83 31.17
CA LYS A 225 -16.30 4.69 32.62
C LYS A 225 -16.88 3.38 33.15
N ALA A 226 -16.74 2.31 32.35
CA ALA A 226 -17.38 1.00 32.50
C ALA A 226 -18.92 0.98 32.36
N LYS A 227 -19.57 2.15 32.23
CA LYS A 227 -21.03 2.27 32.35
C LYS A 227 -21.78 1.59 31.20
N VAL A 228 -21.17 1.47 30.03
CA VAL A 228 -21.86 0.88 28.86
C VAL A 228 -22.25 -0.58 29.09
N TYR A 229 -21.55 -1.34 29.93
CA TYR A 229 -21.84 -2.76 30.19
C TYR A 229 -22.36 -3.05 31.61
N LEU A 230 -22.51 -2.03 32.46
CA LEU A 230 -23.09 -2.19 33.80
C LEU A 230 -24.62 -2.26 33.76
N LYS A 231 -25.19 -3.10 34.63
CA LYS A 231 -26.65 -3.18 34.86
C LYS A 231 -27.09 -1.97 35.71
N ASN A 232 -28.22 -1.35 35.37
CA ASN A 232 -28.83 -0.21 36.09
C ASN A 232 -28.10 1.15 35.97
N VAL A 233 -27.72 1.55 34.76
CA VAL A 233 -27.17 2.89 34.49
C VAL A 233 -28.26 3.84 33.99
N THR A 234 -28.32 5.06 34.55
CA THR A 234 -29.27 6.12 34.16
C THR A 234 -28.61 7.27 33.39
N ASP A 235 -27.29 7.22 33.24
CA ASP A 235 -26.50 8.20 32.50
C ASP A 235 -26.85 8.17 31.01
N HIS A 236 -27.36 9.29 30.48
CA HIS A 236 -27.82 9.37 29.09
C HIS A 236 -26.71 9.11 28.08
N ASN A 237 -25.47 9.54 28.35
CA ASN A 237 -24.34 9.30 27.44
C ASN A 237 -23.95 7.82 27.44
N ALA A 238 -23.97 7.17 28.60
CA ALA A 238 -23.69 5.74 28.70
C ALA A 238 -24.74 4.90 27.96
N LEU A 239 -26.02 5.27 28.03
CA LEU A 239 -27.09 4.60 27.29
C LEU A 239 -26.93 4.81 25.78
N ALA A 240 -26.65 6.04 25.33
CA ALA A 240 -26.41 6.32 23.92
C ALA A 240 -25.20 5.55 23.35
N LEU A 241 -24.11 5.41 24.12
CA LEU A 241 -22.93 4.65 23.70
C LEU A 241 -23.18 3.15 23.68
N ARG A 242 -23.98 2.63 24.61
CA ARG A 242 -24.46 1.24 24.54
C ARG A 242 -25.25 1.00 23.26
N ASP A 243 -26.22 1.85 22.96
CA ASP A 243 -27.03 1.75 21.74
C ASP A 243 -26.16 1.86 20.48
N PHE A 244 -25.16 2.73 20.48
CA PHE A 244 -24.19 2.85 19.40
C PHE A 244 -23.36 1.57 19.20
N ASN A 245 -22.79 1.02 20.27
CA ASN A 245 -22.01 -0.21 20.21
C ASN A 245 -22.84 -1.39 19.69
N ASP A 246 -24.08 -1.53 20.18
CA ASP A 246 -25.02 -2.56 19.73
C ASP A 246 -25.41 -2.36 18.26
N PHE A 247 -25.58 -1.09 17.82
CA PHE A 247 -25.90 -0.74 16.45
C PHE A 247 -24.77 -1.13 15.47
N VAL A 248 -23.52 -0.78 15.77
CA VAL A 248 -22.37 -1.10 14.91
C VAL A 248 -22.09 -2.59 14.87
N ALA A 249 -22.21 -3.30 16.02
CA ALA A 249 -22.02 -4.75 16.08
C ALA A 249 -23.02 -5.55 15.21
N GLN A 250 -24.18 -4.96 14.92
CA GLN A 250 -25.23 -5.56 14.10
C GLN A 250 -25.23 -5.06 12.65
N ASP A 251 -24.36 -4.10 12.28
CA ASP A 251 -24.32 -3.55 10.92
C ASP A 251 -23.53 -4.48 9.98
N PRO A 252 -24.19 -5.15 9.00
CA PRO A 252 -23.53 -6.13 8.12
C PRO A 252 -22.55 -5.50 7.12
N ARG A 253 -22.50 -4.16 7.04
CA ARG A 253 -21.59 -3.44 6.14
C ARG A 253 -20.18 -3.31 6.70
N VAL A 254 -19.98 -3.62 7.98
CA VAL A 254 -18.71 -3.40 8.68
C VAL A 254 -18.31 -4.61 9.52
N GLU A 255 -17.05 -4.59 9.94
CA GLU A 255 -16.57 -5.36 11.09
C GLU A 255 -15.95 -4.38 12.09
N GLN A 256 -16.00 -4.74 13.36
CA GLN A 256 -15.54 -3.90 14.47
C GLN A 256 -14.75 -4.71 15.49
N VAL A 257 -13.76 -4.06 16.09
CA VAL A 257 -13.13 -4.49 17.34
C VAL A 257 -13.17 -3.34 18.34
N ILE A 258 -13.43 -3.64 19.62
CA ILE A 258 -13.34 -2.66 20.72
C ILE A 258 -12.07 -2.95 21.53
N LEU A 259 -11.18 -1.96 21.60
CA LEU A 259 -9.92 -2.04 22.31
C LEU A 259 -10.09 -1.45 23.73
N PRO A 260 -9.74 -2.17 24.80
CA PRO A 260 -9.85 -1.69 26.18
C PRO A 260 -8.68 -0.77 26.57
N LEU A 261 -8.44 0.23 25.73
CA LEU A 261 -7.48 1.30 25.98
C LEU A 261 -8.22 2.51 26.55
N ARG A 262 -7.77 3.04 27.70
CA ARG A 262 -8.40 4.19 28.37
C ARG A 262 -9.90 3.95 28.53
N ASP A 263 -10.74 4.79 27.94
CA ASP A 263 -12.20 4.64 28.00
C ASP A 263 -12.84 3.88 26.82
N GLY A 264 -11.99 3.19 26.04
CA GLY A 264 -12.36 2.26 24.99
C GLY A 264 -12.35 2.88 23.60
N ILE A 265 -11.63 2.27 22.66
CA ILE A 265 -11.60 2.71 21.26
C ILE A 265 -12.17 1.60 20.37
N SER A 266 -13.23 1.92 19.65
CA SER A 266 -13.73 1.06 18.58
C SER A 266 -12.95 1.33 17.30
N VAL A 267 -12.52 0.28 16.62
CA VAL A 267 -11.96 0.32 15.27
C VAL A 267 -12.92 -0.40 14.35
N VAL A 268 -13.51 0.34 13.40
CA VAL A 268 -14.55 -0.14 12.49
C VAL A 268 -14.05 -0.02 11.05
N ARG A 269 -14.17 -1.07 10.24
CA ARG A 269 -13.86 -1.02 8.81
C ARG A 269 -14.99 -1.58 7.98
N ARG A 270 -15.12 -1.11 6.74
CA ARG A 270 -16.06 -1.72 5.78
C ARG A 270 -15.66 -3.16 5.48
N VAL A 271 -16.64 -4.04 5.44
CA VAL A 271 -16.50 -5.38 4.89
C VAL A 271 -16.97 -5.31 3.43
N PRO A 272 -16.14 -5.73 2.46
CA PRO A 272 -16.63 -5.99 1.11
C PRO A 272 -17.69 -7.10 1.21
N VAL A 273 -18.97 -6.74 1.13
CA VAL A 273 -20.09 -7.65 1.41
C VAL A 273 -19.94 -8.93 0.60
N ALA A 274 -19.73 -10.07 1.27
CA ALA A 274 -19.73 -11.37 0.61
C ALA A 274 -21.17 -11.80 0.29
N VAL A 275 -21.52 -11.75 -0.99
CA VAL A 275 -22.43 -12.59 -1.82
C VAL A 275 -23.84 -13.01 -1.32
N GLU A 276 -24.22 -12.93 -0.05
CA GLU A 276 -25.54 -13.41 0.38
C GLU A 276 -26.54 -12.28 0.65
N CYS A 277 -27.03 -11.63 -0.42
CA CYS A 277 -28.42 -11.15 -0.42
C CYS A 277 -28.97 -10.87 -1.82
N SER A 278 -29.95 -11.71 -2.17
CA SER A 278 -31.09 -11.47 -3.05
C SER A 278 -30.86 -11.05 -4.51
N ARG A 279 -31.30 -11.96 -5.39
CA ARG A 279 -31.78 -11.66 -6.74
C ARG A 279 -32.77 -10.48 -6.70
N ILE A 280 -32.31 -9.28 -7.06
CA ILE A 280 -32.98 -8.25 -7.90
C ILE A 280 -32.21 -6.92 -7.75
N LYS A 281 -31.90 -6.31 -8.90
CA LYS A 281 -31.12 -5.07 -9.17
C LYS A 281 -29.62 -5.19 -8.90
N ALA A 282 -28.85 -5.31 -9.98
CA ALA A 282 -27.39 -5.23 -9.95
C ALA A 282 -26.96 -3.92 -9.26
N ASN A 283 -26.55 -4.02 -8.00
CA ASN A 283 -25.82 -2.95 -7.35
C ASN A 283 -24.50 -2.80 -8.10
N ILE A 284 -24.18 -1.58 -8.53
CA ILE A 284 -22.95 -1.20 -9.28
C ILE A 284 -21.67 -1.73 -8.60
N THR A 285 -21.76 -2.13 -7.34
CA THR A 285 -20.65 -2.54 -6.48
C THR A 285 -20.47 -4.05 -6.31
N ASP A 286 -21.20 -4.90 -7.05
CA ASP A 286 -21.19 -6.37 -6.86
C ASP A 286 -20.64 -7.16 -8.07
N ASP A 287 -19.82 -6.52 -8.90
CA ASP A 287 -19.10 -7.19 -9.99
C ASP A 287 -17.58 -7.15 -9.80
N ASP A 288 -16.88 -7.97 -10.59
CA ASP A 288 -15.41 -8.05 -10.62
C ASP A 288 -14.74 -6.75 -11.08
N VAL A 289 -15.46 -5.84 -11.75
CA VAL A 289 -14.92 -4.53 -12.16
C VAL A 289 -14.81 -3.62 -10.94
N PHE A 290 -15.85 -3.57 -10.10
CA PHE A 290 -15.84 -2.78 -8.88
C PHE A 290 -14.99 -3.42 -7.78
N ARG A 291 -15.14 -4.73 -7.54
CA ARG A 291 -14.49 -5.44 -6.44
C ARG A 291 -13.09 -5.96 -6.78
N GLY A 292 -12.75 -6.02 -8.06
CA GLY A 292 -11.57 -6.70 -8.56
C GLY A 292 -11.80 -8.20 -8.75
N VAL A 293 -11.15 -8.79 -9.75
CA VAL A 293 -11.27 -10.20 -10.10
C VAL A 293 -10.71 -11.07 -8.97
N LYS A 294 -11.56 -11.96 -8.41
CA LYS A 294 -11.27 -12.75 -7.21
C LYS A 294 -10.93 -11.87 -5.99
N GLY A 295 -11.54 -10.68 -5.89
CA GLY A 295 -11.29 -9.72 -4.82
C GLY A 295 -9.93 -9.02 -4.89
N ARG A 296 -9.20 -9.15 -6.00
CA ARG A 296 -7.91 -8.48 -6.24
C ARG A 296 -8.11 -7.31 -7.20
N SER A 297 -7.77 -6.12 -6.74
CA SER A 297 -7.72 -4.89 -7.55
C SER A 297 -6.75 -5.02 -8.73
N ILE A 298 -6.81 -4.07 -9.67
CA ILE A 298 -5.93 -4.08 -10.85
C ILE A 298 -4.44 -4.12 -10.48
N LEU A 299 -4.01 -3.35 -9.48
CA LEU A 299 -2.61 -3.31 -9.05
C LEU A 299 -2.18 -4.61 -8.35
N GLU A 300 -3.06 -5.20 -7.54
CA GLU A 300 -2.81 -6.50 -6.91
C GLU A 300 -2.70 -7.62 -7.96
N ARG A 301 -3.46 -7.54 -9.06
CA ARG A 301 -3.35 -8.47 -10.19
C ARG A 301 -2.10 -8.26 -11.05
N MET A 302 -1.42 -7.12 -10.92
CA MET A 302 -0.12 -6.86 -11.54
C MET A 302 1.07 -7.30 -10.69
N ARG A 303 0.84 -7.68 -9.42
CA ARG A 303 1.89 -8.26 -8.58
C ARG A 303 2.26 -9.68 -9.02
N LEU A 304 3.51 -10.03 -8.76
CA LEU A 304 4.17 -11.27 -9.15
C LEU A 304 4.65 -12.06 -7.91
N ASP A 305 4.05 -11.83 -6.75
CA ASP A 305 4.42 -12.51 -5.51
C ASP A 305 4.37 -14.04 -5.68
N GLY A 306 5.43 -14.71 -5.23
CA GLY A 306 5.57 -16.16 -5.36
C GLY A 306 5.84 -16.65 -6.78
N ARG A 307 5.97 -15.76 -7.77
CA ARG A 307 6.38 -16.13 -9.13
C ARG A 307 7.90 -16.22 -9.23
N VAL A 308 8.34 -16.99 -10.22
CA VAL A 308 9.75 -17.24 -10.52
C VAL A 308 9.99 -16.83 -11.95
N ALA A 309 10.89 -15.89 -12.15
CA ALA A 309 11.26 -15.36 -13.45
C ALA A 309 12.72 -15.66 -13.77
N TYR A 310 13.05 -15.79 -15.04
CA TYR A 310 14.42 -15.59 -15.52
C TYR A 310 14.44 -14.51 -16.60
N VAL A 311 15.57 -13.81 -16.70
CA VAL A 311 15.83 -12.83 -17.76
C VAL A 311 17.19 -13.12 -18.38
N THR A 312 17.25 -13.31 -19.70
CA THR A 312 18.52 -13.50 -20.42
C THR A 312 19.12 -12.18 -20.88
N GLY A 313 20.45 -12.07 -20.87
CA GLY A 313 21.15 -10.81 -21.13
C GLY A 313 20.83 -9.75 -20.07
N ALA A 314 20.65 -10.19 -18.82
CA ALA A 314 20.14 -9.38 -17.73
C ALA A 314 21.23 -8.60 -16.97
N GLY A 315 22.50 -8.77 -17.33
CA GLY A 315 23.61 -8.06 -16.70
C GLY A 315 23.67 -6.57 -17.01
N GLN A 316 22.92 -6.08 -18.01
CA GLN A 316 22.93 -4.68 -18.43
C GLN A 316 21.67 -4.27 -19.21
N GLY A 317 21.55 -2.96 -19.47
CA GLY A 317 20.55 -2.40 -20.40
C GLY A 317 19.11 -2.82 -20.10
N ILE A 318 18.38 -3.19 -21.15
CA ILE A 318 16.97 -3.62 -21.08
C ILE A 318 16.80 -4.83 -20.16
N GLY A 319 17.69 -5.82 -20.25
CA GLY A 319 17.59 -7.04 -19.44
C GLY A 319 17.73 -6.76 -17.95
N ARG A 320 18.67 -5.87 -17.56
CA ARG A 320 18.78 -5.39 -16.17
C ARG A 320 17.49 -4.70 -15.73
N ALA A 321 16.92 -3.82 -16.55
CA ALA A 321 15.68 -3.12 -16.21
C ALA A 321 14.49 -4.08 -16.06
N PHE A 322 14.40 -5.12 -16.89
CA PHE A 322 13.40 -6.18 -16.75
C PHE A 322 13.57 -6.98 -15.47
N ALA A 323 14.80 -7.36 -15.12
CA ALA A 323 15.09 -8.07 -13.88
C ALA A 323 14.64 -7.26 -12.64
N HIS A 324 14.97 -5.96 -12.61
CA HIS A 324 14.51 -5.05 -11.54
C HIS A 324 12.98 -4.92 -11.51
N ALA A 325 12.32 -4.70 -12.66
CA ALA A 325 10.88 -4.51 -12.71
C ALA A 325 10.09 -5.76 -12.24
N LEU A 326 10.51 -6.95 -12.67
CA LEU A 326 9.88 -8.21 -12.25
C LEU A 326 10.09 -8.46 -10.75
N GLY A 327 11.29 -8.15 -10.24
CA GLY A 327 11.61 -8.27 -8.83
C GLY A 327 10.81 -7.32 -7.94
N GLU A 328 10.71 -6.03 -8.32
CA GLU A 328 9.93 -5.02 -7.60
C GLU A 328 8.42 -5.35 -7.60
N ALA A 329 7.94 -6.01 -8.66
CA ALA A 329 6.58 -6.54 -8.71
C ALA A 329 6.36 -7.79 -7.81
N GLY A 330 7.41 -8.39 -7.26
CA GLY A 330 7.35 -9.48 -6.27
C GLY A 330 7.93 -10.84 -6.72
N ALA A 331 8.49 -10.95 -7.93
CA ALA A 331 9.04 -12.22 -8.41
C ALA A 331 10.44 -12.51 -7.83
N ASN A 332 10.76 -13.79 -7.65
CA ASN A 332 12.16 -14.23 -7.57
C ASN A 332 12.77 -14.20 -8.98
N VAL A 333 14.00 -13.71 -9.14
CA VAL A 333 14.57 -13.45 -10.48
C VAL A 333 15.91 -14.13 -10.68
N ALA A 334 15.99 -15.04 -11.66
CA ALA A 334 17.26 -15.52 -12.20
C ALA A 334 17.80 -14.52 -13.23
N VAL A 335 18.97 -13.95 -12.93
CA VAL A 335 19.71 -13.03 -13.78
C VAL A 335 20.69 -13.86 -14.61
N VAL A 336 20.39 -14.00 -15.90
CA VAL A 336 21.17 -14.85 -16.80
C VAL A 336 21.98 -13.97 -17.76
N ASP A 337 23.28 -14.18 -17.80
CA ASP A 337 24.18 -13.47 -18.72
C ASP A 337 25.37 -14.35 -19.13
N ILE A 338 26.04 -14.02 -20.23
CA ILE A 338 27.28 -14.68 -20.62
C ILE A 338 28.45 -14.18 -19.75
N ASP A 339 28.33 -12.95 -19.23
CA ASP A 339 29.27 -12.34 -18.29
C ASP A 339 28.79 -12.58 -16.84
N PRO A 340 29.43 -13.49 -16.09
CA PRO A 340 29.02 -13.81 -14.73
C PRO A 340 29.15 -12.61 -13.77
N ILE A 341 30.10 -11.69 -14.01
CA ILE A 341 30.35 -10.56 -13.12
C ILE A 341 29.17 -9.58 -13.20
N LYS A 342 28.64 -9.34 -14.41
CA LYS A 342 27.47 -8.49 -14.61
C LYS A 342 26.22 -9.11 -14.01
N ALA A 343 26.03 -10.42 -14.18
CA ALA A 343 24.91 -11.13 -13.57
C ALA A 343 24.94 -11.03 -12.03
N ASP A 344 26.11 -11.28 -11.42
CA ASP A 344 26.32 -11.16 -9.96
C ASP A 344 26.08 -9.74 -9.46
N THR A 345 26.50 -8.72 -10.23
CA THR A 345 26.28 -7.32 -9.87
C THR A 345 24.80 -7.01 -9.76
N VAL A 346 24.00 -7.39 -10.76
CA VAL A 346 22.55 -7.15 -10.73
C VAL A 346 21.87 -7.93 -9.61
N VAL A 347 22.30 -9.16 -9.32
CA VAL A 347 21.77 -9.92 -8.15
C VAL A 347 22.04 -9.20 -6.84
N LYS A 348 23.22 -8.60 -6.65
CA LYS A 348 23.51 -7.79 -5.45
C LYS A 348 22.57 -6.59 -5.34
N GLU A 349 22.29 -5.91 -6.45
CA GLU A 349 21.33 -4.80 -6.48
C GLU A 349 19.91 -5.24 -6.10
N LEU A 350 19.45 -6.40 -6.62
CA LEU A 350 18.15 -6.97 -6.27
C LEU A 350 18.09 -7.33 -4.79
N ASN A 351 19.13 -7.96 -4.25
CA ASN A 351 19.19 -8.34 -2.84
C ASN A 351 19.17 -7.11 -1.91
N LEU A 352 19.79 -5.98 -2.30
CA LEU A 352 19.70 -4.73 -1.54
C LEU A 352 18.26 -4.18 -1.45
N LYS A 353 17.39 -4.54 -2.39
CA LYS A 353 15.95 -4.21 -2.40
C LYS A 353 15.09 -5.29 -1.72
N GLY A 354 15.70 -6.32 -1.13
CA GLY A 354 14.98 -7.45 -0.53
C GLY A 354 14.40 -8.44 -1.54
N ILE A 355 14.84 -8.39 -2.81
CA ILE A 355 14.39 -9.28 -3.88
C ILE A 355 15.36 -10.47 -3.99
N ASN A 356 14.85 -11.70 -4.07
CA ASN A 356 15.70 -12.87 -4.22
C ASN A 356 16.22 -13.01 -5.65
N GLY A 357 17.53 -12.77 -5.84
CA GLY A 357 18.23 -12.98 -7.10
C GLY A 357 18.99 -14.31 -7.19
N LEU A 358 19.13 -14.87 -8.40
CA LEU A 358 20.03 -15.99 -8.72
C LEU A 358 20.86 -15.66 -9.97
N ALA A 359 22.18 -15.58 -9.84
CA ALA A 359 23.05 -15.33 -11.00
C ALA A 359 23.36 -16.64 -11.73
N ILE A 360 23.23 -16.64 -13.05
CA ILE A 360 23.52 -17.82 -13.88
C ILE A 360 24.34 -17.39 -15.08
N LYS A 361 25.49 -18.03 -15.29
CA LYS A 361 26.26 -17.91 -16.52
C LYS A 361 25.68 -18.84 -17.58
N ALA A 362 25.24 -18.30 -18.71
CA ALA A 362 24.80 -19.10 -19.85
C ALA A 362 24.99 -18.37 -21.19
N ASP A 363 25.49 -19.10 -22.17
CA ASP A 363 25.45 -18.71 -23.58
C ASP A 363 24.20 -19.31 -24.24
N ILE A 364 23.20 -18.48 -24.52
CA ILE A 364 21.90 -18.95 -25.04
C ILE A 364 22.00 -19.56 -26.44
N SER A 365 23.11 -19.38 -27.16
CA SER A 365 23.35 -20.06 -28.44
C SER A 365 23.64 -21.56 -28.28
N LYS A 366 23.88 -22.03 -27.05
CA LYS A 366 24.23 -23.43 -26.73
C LYS A 366 23.10 -24.11 -25.97
N SER A 367 22.61 -25.23 -26.50
CA SER A 367 21.51 -25.99 -25.90
C SER A 367 21.81 -26.48 -24.49
N GLU A 368 23.07 -26.84 -24.23
CA GLU A 368 23.51 -27.40 -22.95
C GLU A 368 23.52 -26.32 -21.87
N ASP A 369 23.91 -25.09 -22.22
CA ASP A 369 23.89 -23.94 -21.33
C ASP A 369 22.45 -23.56 -20.96
N VAL A 370 21.54 -23.52 -21.94
CA VAL A 370 20.12 -23.26 -21.71
C VAL A 370 19.49 -24.33 -20.81
N GLN A 371 19.82 -25.61 -21.01
CA GLN A 371 19.30 -26.66 -20.15
C GLN A 371 19.82 -26.51 -18.71
N ARG A 372 21.14 -26.29 -18.51
CA ARG A 372 21.72 -26.05 -17.18
C ARG A 372 21.14 -24.83 -16.48
N MET A 373 20.81 -23.77 -17.23
CA MET A 373 20.10 -22.60 -16.72
C MET A 373 18.75 -22.99 -16.14
N ILE A 374 17.91 -23.71 -16.89
CA ILE A 374 16.59 -24.17 -16.41
C ILE A 374 16.73 -25.11 -15.21
N ASP A 375 17.68 -26.05 -15.25
CA ASP A 375 17.92 -27.00 -14.16
C ASP A 375 18.31 -26.29 -12.85
N SER A 376 19.13 -25.23 -12.95
CA SER A 376 19.54 -24.41 -11.80
C SER A 376 18.36 -23.67 -11.17
N ILE A 377 17.47 -23.11 -12.02
CA ILE A 377 16.25 -22.41 -11.56
C ILE A 377 15.29 -23.39 -10.89
N MET A 378 15.08 -24.56 -11.51
CA MET A 378 14.24 -25.62 -10.96
C MET A 378 14.80 -26.19 -9.64
N SER A 379 16.12 -26.35 -9.54
CA SER A 379 16.77 -26.77 -8.30
C SER A 379 16.59 -25.76 -7.17
N LYS A 380 16.67 -24.46 -7.48
CA LYS A 380 16.57 -23.39 -6.48
C LYS A 380 15.13 -23.12 -6.02
N TRP A 381 14.17 -23.10 -6.94
CA TRP A 381 12.80 -22.62 -6.67
C TRP A 381 11.69 -23.59 -7.07
N GLY A 382 12.00 -24.72 -7.72
CA GLY A 382 11.02 -25.73 -8.10
C GLY A 382 10.07 -25.36 -9.23
N ALA A 383 10.18 -24.15 -9.80
CA ALA A 383 9.29 -23.67 -10.85
C ALA A 383 9.92 -22.62 -11.77
N VAL A 384 9.34 -22.47 -12.96
CA VAL A 384 9.61 -21.34 -13.87
C VAL A 384 8.27 -20.80 -14.35
N HIS A 385 7.87 -19.64 -13.85
CA HIS A 385 6.59 -19.03 -14.18
C HIS A 385 6.69 -18.01 -15.32
N ILE A 386 7.83 -17.31 -15.39
CA ILE A 386 8.07 -16.19 -16.31
C ILE A 386 9.43 -16.38 -16.98
N ALA A 387 9.46 -16.24 -18.30
CA ALA A 387 10.66 -16.37 -19.12
C ALA A 387 10.83 -15.12 -19.99
N CYS A 388 11.82 -14.29 -19.69
CA CYS A 388 12.14 -13.10 -20.48
C CYS A 388 13.38 -13.37 -21.33
N ASN A 389 13.16 -13.66 -22.61
CA ASN A 389 14.22 -13.95 -23.58
C ASN A 389 14.68 -12.63 -24.22
N ASN A 390 15.59 -11.94 -23.53
CA ASN A 390 16.05 -10.61 -23.90
C ASN A 390 17.44 -10.58 -24.58
N ALA A 391 18.30 -11.56 -24.31
CA ALA A 391 19.65 -11.60 -24.88
C ALA A 391 19.63 -11.50 -26.42
N GLY A 392 20.53 -10.70 -26.96
CA GLY A 392 20.69 -10.49 -28.39
C GLY A 392 21.94 -9.69 -28.71
N ILE A 393 22.38 -9.79 -29.96
CA ILE A 393 23.52 -9.05 -30.51
C ILE A 393 23.08 -8.32 -31.78
N ASN A 394 23.82 -7.27 -32.11
CA ASN A 394 23.70 -6.58 -33.39
C ASN A 394 25.08 -6.44 -34.03
N MET A 395 25.19 -6.81 -35.30
CA MET A 395 26.37 -6.64 -36.13
C MET A 395 25.90 -5.94 -37.41
N ASN A 396 26.62 -4.89 -37.80
CA ASN A 396 26.21 -4.00 -38.88
C ASN A 396 27.20 -4.13 -40.03
N SER A 397 26.71 -4.56 -41.18
CA SER A 397 27.42 -4.61 -42.46
C SER A 397 26.47 -4.25 -43.59
N ALA A 398 27.02 -3.77 -44.71
CA ALA A 398 26.23 -3.65 -45.93
C ALA A 398 25.78 -5.03 -46.40
N SER A 399 24.58 -5.15 -46.97
CA SER A 399 23.99 -6.47 -47.28
C SER A 399 24.83 -7.28 -48.27
N GLU A 400 25.48 -6.60 -49.21
CA GLU A 400 26.44 -7.16 -50.18
C GLU A 400 27.75 -7.64 -49.54
N ASP A 401 28.08 -7.16 -48.34
CA ASP A 401 29.31 -7.47 -47.60
C ASP A 401 29.06 -8.32 -46.35
N THR A 402 27.79 -8.61 -46.01
CA THR A 402 27.43 -9.41 -44.85
C THR A 402 28.00 -10.82 -44.99
N THR A 403 28.99 -11.15 -44.18
CA THR A 403 29.62 -12.47 -44.17
C THR A 403 28.65 -13.53 -43.61
N LEU A 404 28.86 -14.79 -44.02
CA LEU A 404 28.11 -15.91 -43.43
C LEU A 404 28.37 -16.06 -41.93
N ASP A 405 29.57 -15.76 -41.44
CA ASP A 405 29.88 -15.79 -40.01
C ASP A 405 29.05 -14.77 -39.22
N GLU A 406 28.96 -13.52 -39.71
CA GLU A 406 28.11 -12.49 -39.11
C GLU A 406 26.63 -12.89 -39.11
N TRP A 407 26.16 -13.41 -40.25
CA TRP A 407 24.80 -13.90 -40.42
C TRP A 407 24.49 -15.02 -39.41
N ASP A 408 25.30 -16.08 -39.41
CA ASP A 408 25.11 -17.27 -38.58
C ASP A 408 25.21 -16.93 -37.10
N LYS A 409 26.16 -16.09 -36.71
CA LYS A 409 26.31 -15.64 -35.32
C LYS A 409 25.09 -14.85 -34.85
N THR A 410 24.60 -13.93 -35.67
CA THR A 410 23.40 -13.14 -35.36
C THR A 410 22.17 -14.03 -35.22
N PHE A 411 21.95 -14.97 -36.15
CA PHE A 411 20.84 -15.91 -36.08
C PHE A 411 20.96 -16.90 -34.91
N SER A 412 22.18 -17.37 -34.63
CA SER A 412 22.47 -18.33 -33.57
C SER A 412 22.08 -17.76 -32.20
N VAL A 413 22.36 -16.47 -31.94
CA VAL A 413 21.96 -15.82 -30.69
C VAL A 413 20.51 -15.34 -30.74
N ASN A 414 20.16 -14.49 -31.72
CA ASN A 414 18.90 -13.74 -31.68
C ASN A 414 17.66 -14.60 -31.93
N LEU A 415 17.76 -15.61 -32.81
CA LEU A 415 16.61 -16.44 -33.19
C LEU A 415 16.73 -17.85 -32.61
N ARG A 416 17.82 -18.57 -32.91
CA ARG A 416 18.00 -19.94 -32.42
C ARG A 416 18.10 -19.98 -30.90
N GLY A 417 18.88 -19.08 -30.30
CA GLY A 417 18.99 -19.00 -28.84
C GLY A 417 17.67 -18.65 -28.15
N THR A 418 16.90 -17.71 -28.70
CA THR A 418 15.54 -17.41 -28.25
C THR A 418 14.63 -18.63 -28.33
N PHE A 419 14.67 -19.37 -29.44
CA PHE A 419 13.92 -20.62 -29.60
C PHE A 419 14.32 -21.68 -28.56
N LEU A 420 15.62 -21.88 -28.31
CA LEU A 420 16.10 -22.83 -27.31
C LEU A 420 15.57 -22.48 -25.91
N CYS A 421 15.61 -21.20 -25.55
CA CYS A 421 15.07 -20.73 -24.27
C CYS A 421 13.55 -20.95 -24.18
N CYS A 422 12.79 -20.56 -25.22
CA CYS A 422 11.36 -20.83 -25.31
C CYS A 422 11.04 -22.32 -25.16
N GLN A 423 11.77 -23.19 -25.85
CA GLN A 423 11.54 -24.63 -25.80
C GLN A 423 11.82 -25.20 -24.41
N ALA A 424 12.93 -24.81 -23.78
CA ALA A 424 13.32 -25.32 -22.48
C ALA A 424 12.35 -24.83 -21.37
N ALA A 425 12.00 -23.55 -21.37
CA ALA A 425 11.00 -22.99 -20.46
C ALA A 425 9.60 -23.58 -20.72
N GLY A 426 9.20 -23.70 -21.99
CA GLY A 426 7.92 -24.26 -22.39
C GLY A 426 7.73 -25.70 -21.89
N ARG A 427 8.77 -26.55 -21.96
CA ARG A 427 8.72 -27.93 -21.42
C ARG A 427 8.38 -27.98 -19.92
N VAL A 428 8.81 -26.99 -19.15
CA VAL A 428 8.49 -26.85 -17.72
C VAL A 428 7.07 -26.29 -17.57
N MET A 429 6.81 -25.13 -18.17
CA MET A 429 5.56 -24.39 -18.03
C MET A 429 4.33 -25.18 -18.50
N LEU A 430 4.43 -25.93 -19.60
CA LEU A 430 3.36 -26.77 -20.12
C LEU A 430 3.00 -27.90 -19.13
N LYS A 431 3.97 -28.44 -18.40
CA LYS A 431 3.71 -29.44 -17.33
C LYS A 431 3.07 -28.80 -16.10
N GLN A 432 3.40 -27.53 -15.82
CA GLN A 432 2.83 -26.77 -14.72
C GLN A 432 1.41 -26.26 -15.02
N GLY A 433 1.00 -26.23 -16.29
CA GLY A 433 -0.29 -25.67 -16.72
C GLY A 433 -0.33 -24.14 -16.62
N TYR A 434 0.81 -23.48 -16.46
CA TYR A 434 0.93 -22.03 -16.37
C TYR A 434 2.29 -21.57 -16.87
N GLY A 435 2.32 -20.52 -17.68
CA GLY A 435 3.57 -19.85 -18.05
C GLY A 435 3.36 -18.54 -18.79
N LYS A 436 4.35 -17.65 -18.68
CA LYS A 436 4.43 -16.40 -19.42
C LYS A 436 5.81 -16.31 -20.06
N ILE A 437 5.86 -16.27 -21.38
CA ILE A 437 7.10 -16.08 -22.14
C ILE A 437 7.03 -14.71 -22.81
N ILE A 438 8.06 -13.89 -22.59
CA ILE A 438 8.20 -12.54 -23.14
C ILE A 438 9.51 -12.51 -23.91
N ASN A 439 9.42 -12.43 -25.24
CA ASN A 439 10.59 -12.30 -26.10
C ASN A 439 10.90 -10.82 -26.37
N THR A 440 12.18 -10.44 -26.42
CA THR A 440 12.59 -9.11 -26.90
C THR A 440 12.85 -9.16 -28.41
N ALA A 441 11.92 -8.62 -29.19
CA ALA A 441 12.04 -8.42 -30.62
C ALA A 441 12.70 -7.03 -30.91
N SER A 442 12.15 -6.27 -31.85
CA SER A 442 12.60 -4.90 -32.18
C SER A 442 11.60 -4.27 -33.16
N MET A 443 11.47 -2.94 -33.13
CA MET A 443 10.86 -2.15 -34.22
C MET A 443 11.41 -2.52 -35.60
N ALA A 444 12.67 -2.98 -35.68
CA ALA A 444 13.30 -3.51 -36.89
C ALA A 444 12.61 -4.76 -37.49
N SER A 445 11.65 -5.35 -36.78
CA SER A 445 10.77 -6.40 -37.32
C SER A 445 9.60 -5.84 -38.15
N LEU A 446 9.31 -4.54 -38.05
CA LEU A 446 8.19 -3.86 -38.68
C LEU A 446 8.66 -2.97 -39.83
N ILE A 447 9.75 -2.23 -39.59
CA ILE A 447 10.36 -1.32 -40.55
C ILE A 447 11.83 -1.65 -40.72
N VAL A 448 12.48 -1.01 -41.70
CA VAL A 448 13.93 -1.04 -41.86
C VAL A 448 14.49 0.24 -41.25
N PRO A 449 15.17 0.19 -40.08
CA PRO A 449 15.81 1.38 -39.53
C PRO A 449 16.86 1.92 -40.50
N HIS A 450 16.84 3.22 -40.74
CA HIS A 450 17.72 3.91 -41.68
C HIS A 450 18.55 4.97 -40.92
N PRO A 451 19.83 5.23 -41.29
CA PRO A 451 20.60 4.68 -42.41
C PRO A 451 21.35 3.38 -42.10
N GLN A 452 21.18 2.80 -40.90
CA GLN A 452 21.96 1.64 -40.49
C GLN A 452 21.70 0.41 -41.39
N LYS A 453 22.77 -0.23 -41.87
CA LYS A 453 22.69 -1.48 -42.63
C LYS A 453 22.87 -2.67 -41.67
N GLN A 454 21.85 -3.51 -41.54
CA GLN A 454 21.80 -4.58 -40.51
C GLN A 454 20.87 -5.74 -40.90
N LEU A 455 21.03 -6.27 -42.11
CA LEU A 455 20.14 -7.28 -42.70
C LEU A 455 19.89 -8.48 -41.77
N SER A 456 20.96 -9.05 -41.20
CA SER A 456 20.92 -10.21 -40.32
C SER A 456 20.10 -9.93 -39.05
N TYR A 457 20.28 -8.75 -38.44
CA TYR A 457 19.54 -8.32 -37.27
C TYR A 457 18.04 -8.17 -37.55
N ASN A 458 17.67 -7.37 -38.57
CA ASN A 458 16.28 -7.13 -38.94
C ASN A 458 15.55 -8.45 -39.19
N THR A 459 16.16 -9.33 -39.99
CA THR A 459 15.58 -10.64 -40.32
C THR A 459 15.43 -11.53 -39.10
N SER A 460 16.45 -11.57 -38.22
CA SER A 460 16.39 -12.36 -36.98
C SER A 460 15.27 -11.89 -36.05
N LYS A 461 15.07 -10.57 -35.91
CA LYS A 461 14.03 -10.00 -35.04
C LYS A 461 12.62 -10.14 -35.61
N ALA A 462 12.45 -10.07 -36.93
CA ALA A 462 11.21 -10.49 -37.59
C ALA A 462 10.89 -11.97 -37.33
N GLY A 463 11.91 -12.84 -37.36
CA GLY A 463 11.80 -14.25 -36.98
C GLY A 463 11.32 -14.43 -35.53
N VAL A 464 11.79 -13.61 -34.59
CA VAL A 464 11.35 -13.67 -33.18
C VAL A 464 9.86 -13.31 -33.04
N VAL A 465 9.36 -12.33 -33.80
CA VAL A 465 7.92 -12.02 -33.80
C VAL A 465 7.10 -13.20 -34.30
N LYS A 466 7.55 -13.84 -35.40
CA LYS A 466 6.84 -15.01 -35.94
C LYS A 466 6.89 -16.22 -35.01
N LEU A 467 8.05 -16.48 -34.41
CA LEU A 467 8.24 -17.48 -33.37
C LEU A 467 7.25 -17.26 -32.20
N THR A 468 7.13 -16.02 -31.74
CA THR A 468 6.21 -15.63 -30.65
C THR A 468 4.76 -15.93 -31.01
N GLN A 469 4.31 -15.54 -32.20
CA GLN A 469 2.95 -15.80 -32.70
C GLN A 469 2.63 -17.30 -32.76
N THR A 470 3.56 -18.09 -33.32
CA THR A 470 3.40 -19.55 -33.45
C THR A 470 3.29 -20.20 -32.08
N LEU A 471 4.27 -19.99 -31.19
CA LEU A 471 4.27 -20.61 -29.87
C LEU A 471 3.09 -20.14 -29.02
N GLY A 472 2.72 -18.86 -29.11
CA GLY A 472 1.58 -18.30 -28.39
C GLY A 472 0.25 -18.92 -28.81
N THR A 473 0.11 -19.32 -30.08
CA THR A 473 -1.07 -20.02 -30.60
C THR A 473 -1.06 -21.50 -30.23
N GLU A 474 0.10 -22.16 -30.31
CA GLU A 474 0.22 -23.59 -30.02
C GLU A 474 0.06 -23.92 -28.53
N TRP A 475 0.39 -23.01 -27.61
CA TRP A 475 0.53 -23.32 -26.17
C TRP A 475 -0.56 -22.69 -25.28
N ILE A 476 -1.44 -21.85 -25.82
CA ILE A 476 -2.45 -21.12 -25.03
C ILE A 476 -3.45 -22.05 -24.34
N ASP A 477 -3.88 -23.11 -25.01
CA ASP A 477 -4.80 -24.14 -24.51
C ASP A 477 -4.21 -24.95 -23.35
N ARG A 478 -2.89 -24.88 -23.17
CA ARG A 478 -2.11 -25.54 -22.12
C ARG A 478 -1.58 -24.56 -21.07
N GLY A 479 -2.15 -23.35 -21.02
CA GLY A 479 -1.90 -22.37 -19.97
C GLY A 479 -0.64 -21.51 -20.15
N VAL A 480 0.03 -21.60 -21.30
CA VAL A 480 1.24 -20.81 -21.56
C VAL A 480 0.95 -19.73 -22.60
N ARG A 481 1.28 -18.49 -22.24
CA ARG A 481 1.13 -17.32 -23.12
C ARG A 481 2.49 -16.87 -23.57
N VAL A 482 2.62 -16.55 -24.85
CA VAL A 482 3.89 -16.13 -25.45
C VAL A 482 3.65 -14.81 -26.18
N ASN A 483 4.29 -13.74 -25.71
CA ASN A 483 4.21 -12.41 -26.32
C ASN A 483 5.62 -11.87 -26.54
N CYS A 484 5.76 -10.79 -27.29
CA CYS A 484 7.03 -10.09 -27.44
C CYS A 484 6.88 -8.59 -27.26
N ILE A 485 7.98 -7.96 -26.84
CA ILE A 485 8.14 -6.51 -26.82
C ILE A 485 9.07 -6.16 -27.98
N SER A 486 8.67 -5.19 -28.81
CA SER A 486 9.49 -4.60 -29.87
C SER A 486 9.84 -3.16 -29.53
N PRO A 487 11.00 -2.91 -28.89
CA PRO A 487 11.46 -1.57 -28.61
C PRO A 487 11.90 -0.84 -29.88
N GLY A 488 11.82 0.48 -29.86
CA GLY A 488 12.58 1.35 -30.74
C GLY A 488 14.05 1.42 -30.33
N ILE A 489 14.70 2.54 -30.60
CA ILE A 489 16.10 2.72 -30.20
C ILE A 489 16.14 3.11 -28.71
N VAL A 490 16.78 2.25 -27.92
CA VAL A 490 16.86 2.40 -26.46
C VAL A 490 18.25 2.87 -26.07
N ASP A 491 18.27 3.89 -25.22
CA ASP A 491 19.46 4.43 -24.60
C ASP A 491 20.11 3.40 -23.66
N THR A 492 21.19 2.79 -24.14
CA THR A 492 21.91 1.71 -23.45
C THR A 492 23.42 1.89 -23.68
N PRO A 493 24.28 1.24 -22.87
CA PRO A 493 25.73 1.34 -23.05
C PRO A 493 26.24 0.95 -24.46
N LEU A 494 25.44 0.24 -25.26
CA LEU A 494 25.79 -0.15 -26.63
C LEU A 494 25.84 1.02 -27.62
N ILE A 495 25.14 2.12 -27.35
CA ILE A 495 25.05 3.26 -28.28
C ILE A 495 25.88 4.49 -27.87
N HIS A 496 26.62 4.40 -26.75
CA HIS A 496 27.36 5.53 -26.15
C HIS A 496 28.78 5.75 -26.71
N SER A 497 29.10 5.21 -27.89
CA SER A 497 30.42 5.45 -28.51
C SER A 497 30.41 6.70 -29.38
N GLU A 498 31.51 7.46 -29.38
CA GLU A 498 31.65 8.68 -30.21
C GLU A 498 31.38 8.41 -31.71
N SER A 499 31.72 7.23 -32.20
CA SER A 499 31.47 6.80 -33.58
C SER A 499 29.99 6.69 -33.95
N LEU A 500 29.09 6.60 -32.97
CA LEU A 500 27.64 6.46 -33.18
C LEU A 500 26.90 7.79 -33.03
N GLU A 501 27.54 8.85 -32.53
CA GLU A 501 26.87 10.15 -32.30
C GLU A 501 26.16 10.70 -33.55
N PRO A 502 26.75 10.70 -34.77
CA PRO A 502 26.04 11.16 -35.96
C PRO A 502 24.80 10.31 -36.29
N LEU A 503 24.87 9.00 -36.00
CA LEU A 503 23.79 8.06 -36.23
C LEU A 503 22.66 8.27 -35.21
N VAL A 504 23.00 8.58 -33.95
CA VAL A 504 22.04 8.94 -32.90
C VAL A 504 21.26 10.20 -33.27
N GLN A 505 21.93 11.25 -33.74
CA GLN A 505 21.26 12.47 -34.19
C GLN A 505 20.30 12.20 -35.35
N ARG A 506 20.70 11.31 -36.27
CA ARG A 506 19.83 10.92 -37.38
C ARG A 506 18.60 10.14 -36.89
N TRP A 507 18.78 9.17 -35.99
CA TRP A 507 17.67 8.43 -35.40
C TRP A 507 16.69 9.33 -34.67
N LEU A 508 17.18 10.30 -33.89
CA LEU A 508 16.33 11.27 -33.20
C LEU A 508 15.41 12.04 -34.17
N SER A 509 15.91 12.37 -35.36
CA SER A 509 15.10 13.05 -36.39
C SER A 509 13.97 12.18 -36.97
N ASP A 510 14.09 10.87 -36.85
CA ASP A 510 13.11 9.89 -37.33
C ASP A 510 12.16 9.42 -36.20
N ILE A 511 12.35 9.86 -34.95
CA ILE A 511 11.50 9.49 -33.80
C ILE A 511 10.54 10.63 -33.46
N PRO A 512 9.22 10.47 -33.66
CA PRO A 512 8.22 11.50 -33.33
C PRO A 512 8.23 11.94 -31.87
N ALA A 513 8.53 11.03 -30.95
CA ALA A 513 8.68 11.34 -29.52
C ALA A 513 9.87 12.27 -29.20
N GLY A 514 10.76 12.54 -30.18
CA GLY A 514 11.87 13.48 -30.06
C GLY A 514 12.99 13.04 -29.10
N ARG A 515 12.99 11.76 -28.68
CA ARG A 515 14.00 11.20 -27.77
C ARG A 515 14.18 9.70 -28.01
N LEU A 516 15.34 9.19 -27.63
CA LEU A 516 15.53 7.75 -27.46
C LEU A 516 14.67 7.23 -26.31
N ALA A 517 14.25 5.97 -26.41
CA ALA A 517 13.60 5.29 -25.29
C ALA A 517 14.61 5.08 -24.16
N GLN A 518 14.18 5.22 -22.93
CA GLN A 518 14.95 4.81 -21.75
C GLN A 518 14.59 3.37 -21.40
N VAL A 519 15.51 2.64 -20.75
CA VAL A 519 15.21 1.27 -20.31
C VAL A 519 14.00 1.20 -19.36
N THR A 520 13.72 2.30 -18.65
CA THR A 520 12.56 2.46 -17.76
C THR A 520 11.23 2.54 -18.52
N ASP A 521 11.21 3.01 -19.77
CA ASP A 521 10.00 3.06 -20.61
C ASP A 521 9.44 1.64 -20.90
N LEU A 522 10.26 0.59 -20.73
CA LEU A 522 9.89 -0.79 -21.04
C LEU A 522 9.46 -1.60 -19.80
N GLN A 523 9.66 -1.08 -18.58
CA GLN A 523 9.48 -1.84 -17.35
C GLN A 523 8.01 -2.23 -17.10
N ALA A 524 7.08 -1.29 -17.28
CA ALA A 524 5.66 -1.57 -17.11
C ALA A 524 5.14 -2.64 -18.08
N ALA A 525 5.68 -2.65 -19.30
CA ALA A 525 5.30 -3.62 -20.33
C ALA A 525 5.69 -5.05 -19.97
N VAL A 526 6.91 -5.27 -19.46
CA VAL A 526 7.33 -6.63 -19.05
C VAL A 526 6.52 -7.14 -17.86
N VAL A 527 6.19 -6.26 -16.88
CA VAL A 527 5.35 -6.63 -15.73
C VAL A 527 3.93 -6.96 -16.18
N TYR A 528 3.33 -6.12 -17.03
CA TYR A 528 2.00 -6.37 -17.58
C TYR A 528 1.93 -7.73 -18.31
N LEU A 529 2.86 -8.01 -19.21
CA LEU A 529 2.92 -9.28 -19.95
C LEU A 529 3.22 -10.50 -19.06
N ALA A 530 3.84 -10.30 -17.89
CA ALA A 530 4.15 -11.36 -16.94
C ALA A 530 3.04 -11.64 -15.91
N CYS A 531 2.10 -10.71 -15.69
CA CYS A 531 1.09 -10.81 -14.63
C CYS A 531 -0.25 -11.41 -15.08
N ASP A 532 -1.13 -11.68 -14.12
CA ASP A 532 -2.46 -12.24 -14.34
C ASP A 532 -3.38 -11.27 -15.13
N ALA A 533 -3.08 -9.97 -15.14
CA ALA A 533 -3.87 -8.98 -15.88
C ALA A 533 -3.79 -9.16 -17.41
N SER A 534 -2.74 -9.79 -17.92
CA SER A 534 -2.56 -10.11 -19.35
C SER A 534 -2.96 -11.55 -19.72
N ASP A 535 -3.77 -12.22 -18.89
CA ASP A 535 -4.10 -13.63 -19.09
C ASP A 535 -4.88 -13.95 -20.38
N TYR A 536 -5.49 -12.93 -20.99
CA TYR A 536 -6.17 -13.06 -22.27
C TYR A 536 -5.27 -12.77 -23.49
N MET A 537 -4.03 -12.35 -23.28
CA MET A 537 -3.12 -11.88 -24.33
C MET A 537 -2.06 -12.94 -24.67
N THR A 538 -1.98 -13.35 -25.94
CA THR A 538 -0.96 -14.26 -26.47
C THR A 538 -0.67 -13.95 -27.94
N GLY A 539 0.53 -14.28 -28.41
CA GLY A 539 0.99 -14.06 -29.80
C GLY A 539 1.19 -12.60 -30.18
N HIS A 540 1.09 -11.65 -29.24
CA HIS A 540 1.11 -10.23 -29.55
C HIS A 540 2.53 -9.68 -29.64
N ASN A 541 2.72 -8.72 -30.55
CA ASN A 541 3.92 -7.89 -30.65
C ASN A 541 3.64 -6.50 -30.05
N LEU A 542 4.05 -6.27 -28.81
CA LEU A 542 3.87 -5.01 -28.12
C LEU A 542 4.99 -4.03 -28.52
N VAL A 543 4.63 -3.04 -29.33
CA VAL A 543 5.58 -2.11 -29.94
C VAL A 543 5.75 -0.86 -29.07
N ILE A 544 6.99 -0.52 -28.70
CA ILE A 544 7.31 0.64 -27.83
C ILE A 544 8.50 1.39 -28.45
N GLU A 545 8.21 2.29 -29.38
CA GLU A 545 9.23 2.86 -30.28
C GLU A 545 9.07 4.36 -30.55
N GLY A 546 8.28 5.06 -29.75
CA GLY A 546 8.14 6.52 -29.87
C GLY A 546 7.45 6.99 -31.16
N GLY A 547 6.76 6.08 -31.87
CA GLY A 547 5.97 6.34 -33.07
C GLY A 547 6.74 6.27 -34.39
N GLN A 548 8.02 5.89 -34.37
CA GLN A 548 8.89 5.90 -35.56
C GLN A 548 8.38 5.02 -36.72
N SER A 549 7.69 3.92 -36.44
CA SER A 549 7.13 3.00 -37.45
C SER A 549 5.82 3.49 -38.06
N LEU A 550 5.26 4.58 -37.53
CA LEU A 550 4.02 5.21 -38.00
C LEU A 550 4.28 6.55 -38.73
N TRP A 551 5.53 6.99 -38.76
CA TRP A 551 5.99 8.28 -39.29
C TRP A 551 6.75 8.07 -40.60
#